data_AF-A0A397T273-F1
#
_entry.id   AF-A0A397T273-F1
#
_cell.length_a   1.000
_cell.length_b   1.000
_cell.length_c   1.000
_cell.angle_alpha   90.00
_cell.angle_beta   90.00
_cell.angle_gamma   90.00
#
_symmetry.space_group_name_H-M   'P 1'
#
loop_
_entity.id
_entity.type
_entity.pdbx_description
1 polymer ?
#
loop_
_entity_poly.entity_id
_entity_poly.type
_entity_poly.pdbx_seq_one_letter_code
_entity_poly.pdbx_strand_id
1 'polypeptide(L)'
;MTLYGYFRTCVIGCLGFPLALLILLCPALDIAKIIIFNHTNGELKLYDIEYAYLSYSFLMVVILFCCTLCIARGHDTAAENSVRSLSCFLPFIWIAVLVIYTISTRNEIGDIPFTCPSNYNYTSTTVHLACQIRTANIICMWSFTILITLFLLILLALPSEKSKAEKVYERMDKVHRKDDKADKDDKDHKDDKEVKEVKSNV
;
A
#
# COMPACT_ATOMS: atom_id res chain seq x y z
N MET A 1 17.94 21.55 -1.74
CA MET A 1 16.87 20.70 -1.18
C MET A 1 15.59 21.47 -1.39
N THR A 2 14.68 20.98 -2.25
CA THR A 2 13.53 21.76 -2.75
C THR A 2 12.37 21.73 -1.75
N LEU A 3 11.56 22.79 -1.68
CA LEU A 3 10.31 22.87 -0.90
C LEU A 3 9.40 21.64 -1.12
N TYR A 4 9.44 21.11 -2.34
CA TYR A 4 8.77 19.88 -2.76
C TYR A 4 9.20 18.63 -1.95
N GLY A 5 10.49 18.49 -1.65
CA GLY A 5 11.01 17.38 -0.85
C GLY A 5 10.52 17.41 0.59
N TYR A 6 10.47 18.60 1.21
CA TYR A 6 9.93 18.77 2.57
C TYR A 6 8.42 18.49 2.62
N PHE A 7 7.66 18.96 1.63
CA PHE A 7 6.23 18.68 1.52
C PHE A 7 5.96 17.17 1.41
N ARG A 8 6.69 16.46 0.54
CA ARG A 8 6.56 15.02 0.38
C ARG A 8 6.88 14.25 1.66
N THR A 9 8.00 14.56 2.32
CA THR A 9 8.37 13.90 3.58
C THR A 9 7.37 14.17 4.69
N CYS A 10 6.84 15.40 4.77
CA CYS A 10 5.81 15.76 5.74
C CYS A 10 4.51 14.97 5.50
N VAL A 11 4.03 14.91 4.26
CA VAL A 11 2.81 14.15 3.91
C VAL A 11 2.98 12.66 4.20
N ILE A 12 4.11 12.06 3.81
CA ILE A 12 4.42 10.66 4.09
C ILE A 12 4.51 10.40 5.60
N GLY A 13 5.15 11.29 6.36
CA GLY A 13 5.26 11.17 7.81
C GLY A 13 3.91 11.28 8.52
N CYS A 14 3.11 12.28 8.17
CA CYS A 14 1.80 12.52 8.76
C CYS A 14 0.78 11.40 8.48
N LEU A 15 0.86 10.76 7.31
CA LEU A 15 0.01 9.60 6.98
C LEU A 15 0.61 8.28 7.48
N GLY A 16 1.92 8.14 7.43
CA GLY A 16 2.63 6.92 7.81
C GLY A 16 2.55 6.62 9.31
N PHE A 17 2.62 7.65 10.16
CA PHE A 17 2.52 7.47 11.61
C PHE A 17 1.19 6.87 12.08
N PRO A 18 0.00 7.45 11.77
CA PRO A 18 -1.28 6.85 12.17
C PRO A 18 -1.49 5.49 11.52
N LEU A 19 -1.01 5.29 10.29
CA LEU A 19 -1.06 4.01 9.61
C LEU A 19 -0.26 2.93 10.35
N ALA A 20 0.95 3.24 10.83
CA ALA A 20 1.79 2.33 11.60
C ALA A 20 1.12 1.94 12.94
N LEU A 21 0.42 2.87 13.60
CA LEU A 21 -0.35 2.57 14.79
C LEU A 21 -1.52 1.63 14.49
N LEU A 22 -2.25 1.88 13.40
CA LEU A 22 -3.39 1.07 12.99
C LEU A 22 -2.99 -0.37 12.60
N ILE A 23 -1.80 -0.56 12.04
CA ILE A 23 -1.24 -1.90 11.75
C ILE A 23 -1.19 -2.77 13.01
N LEU A 24 -0.91 -2.19 14.17
CA LEU A 24 -0.87 -2.92 15.43
C LEU A 24 -2.24 -2.97 16.11
N LEU A 25 -2.98 -1.86 16.04
CA LEU A 25 -4.25 -1.72 16.74
C LEU A 25 -5.35 -2.60 16.14
N CYS A 26 -5.45 -2.72 14.82
CA CYS A 26 -6.55 -3.46 14.22
C CYS A 26 -6.47 -4.98 14.51
N PRO A 27 -5.31 -5.66 14.38
CA PRO A 27 -5.20 -7.05 14.84
C PRO A 27 -5.48 -7.23 16.34
N ALA A 28 -5.06 -6.28 17.17
CA ALA A 28 -5.32 -6.34 18.61
C ALA A 28 -6.83 -6.23 18.94
N LEU A 29 -7.55 -5.35 18.25
CA LEU A 29 -9.01 -5.20 18.39
C LEU A 29 -9.76 -6.42 17.85
N ASP A 30 -9.30 -7.01 16.75
CA ASP A 30 -9.92 -8.21 16.18
C ASP A 30 -9.75 -9.42 17.12
N ILE A 31 -8.56 -9.59 17.71
CA ILE A 31 -8.32 -10.60 18.76
C ILE A 31 -9.21 -10.32 19.99
N ALA A 32 -9.28 -9.07 20.45
CA ALA A 32 -10.11 -8.70 21.60
C ALA A 32 -11.60 -8.99 21.35
N LYS A 33 -12.08 -8.75 20.12
CA LYS A 33 -13.44 -9.09 19.69
C LYS A 33 -13.70 -10.59 19.82
N ILE A 34 -12.84 -11.42 19.24
CA ILE A 34 -12.95 -12.89 19.28
C ILE A 34 -12.98 -13.40 20.72
N ILE A 35 -12.09 -12.91 21.58
CA ILE A 35 -12.02 -13.32 22.99
C ILE A 35 -13.34 -13.00 23.72
N ILE A 36 -13.88 -11.80 23.54
CA ILE A 36 -15.10 -11.38 24.24
C ILE A 36 -16.33 -12.08 23.71
N PHE A 37 -16.43 -12.30 22.39
CA PHE A 37 -17.52 -13.07 21.80
C PHE A 37 -17.49 -14.53 22.25
N ASN A 38 -16.31 -15.10 22.50
CA ASN A 38 -16.19 -16.42 23.11
C ASN A 38 -16.66 -16.42 24.58
N HIS A 39 -16.42 -15.34 25.32
CA HIS A 39 -16.85 -15.18 26.70
C HIS A 39 -18.37 -15.01 26.88
N THR A 40 -19.13 -14.67 25.84
CA THR A 40 -20.60 -14.57 25.92
C THR A 40 -21.32 -15.91 25.79
N ASN A 41 -20.60 -17.04 25.77
CA ASN A 41 -21.16 -18.41 25.77
C ASN A 41 -22.25 -18.63 24.70
N GLY A 42 -22.10 -18.02 23.52
CA GLY A 42 -23.02 -18.17 22.38
C GLY A 42 -24.18 -17.18 22.34
N GLU A 43 -24.27 -16.23 23.28
CA GLU A 43 -25.22 -15.11 23.19
C GLU A 43 -24.92 -14.21 21.98
N LEU A 44 -23.63 -14.03 21.67
CA LEU A 44 -23.17 -13.40 20.43
C LEU A 44 -22.68 -14.46 19.46
N LYS A 45 -23.02 -14.28 18.18
CA LYS A 45 -22.63 -15.22 17.12
C LYS A 45 -21.21 -14.91 16.67
N LEU A 46 -20.29 -15.83 16.92
CA LEU A 46 -18.97 -15.82 16.31
C LEU A 46 -19.02 -16.52 14.95
N TYR A 47 -18.58 -15.84 13.90
CA TYR A 47 -18.59 -16.38 12.54
C TYR A 47 -17.16 -16.73 12.08
N ASP A 48 -17.04 -17.74 11.22
CA ASP A 48 -15.74 -18.16 10.64
C ASP A 48 -15.03 -17.03 9.87
N ILE A 49 -15.80 -16.05 9.39
CA ILE A 49 -15.29 -14.85 8.70
C ILE A 49 -14.33 -14.03 9.58
N GLU A 50 -14.46 -14.09 10.92
CA GLU A 50 -13.54 -13.38 11.82
C GLU A 50 -12.15 -14.00 11.80
N TYR A 51 -12.06 -15.32 11.87
CA TYR A 51 -10.77 -16.03 11.76
C TYR A 51 -10.17 -15.87 10.36
N ALA A 52 -10.99 -15.87 9.31
CA ALA A 52 -10.56 -15.60 7.95
C ALA A 52 -9.99 -14.18 7.83
N TYR A 53 -10.64 -13.18 8.40
CA TYR A 53 -10.16 -11.80 8.37
C TYR A 53 -8.89 -11.60 9.22
N LEU A 54 -8.80 -12.24 10.38
CA LEU A 54 -7.60 -12.20 11.22
C LEU A 54 -6.40 -12.79 10.49
N SER A 55 -6.55 -13.96 9.88
CA SER A 55 -5.49 -14.61 9.10
C SER A 55 -5.08 -13.77 7.89
N TYR A 56 -6.05 -13.16 7.20
CA TYR A 56 -5.81 -12.20 6.14
C TYR A 56 -4.99 -11.00 6.64
N SER A 57 -5.37 -10.41 7.76
CA SER A 57 -4.69 -9.25 8.35
C SER A 57 -3.23 -9.55 8.69
N PHE A 58 -2.95 -10.71 9.31
CA PHE A 58 -1.58 -11.14 9.58
C PHE A 58 -0.76 -11.35 8.31
N LEU A 59 -1.34 -12.02 7.30
CA LEU A 59 -0.68 -12.24 6.02
C LEU A 59 -0.33 -10.91 5.34
N MET A 60 -1.22 -9.92 5.41
CA MET A 60 -0.96 -8.59 4.87
C MET A 60 0.22 -7.88 5.57
N VAL A 61 0.30 -7.95 6.90
CA VAL A 61 1.43 -7.38 7.65
C VAL A 61 2.74 -8.05 7.23
N VAL A 62 2.75 -9.38 7.09
CA VAL A 62 3.92 -10.14 6.64
C VAL A 62 4.33 -9.72 5.22
N ILE A 63 3.39 -9.61 4.28
CA ILE A 63 3.67 -9.18 2.90
C ILE A 63 4.28 -7.77 2.90
N LEU A 64 3.67 -6.81 3.60
CA LEU A 64 4.18 -5.43 3.66
C LEU A 64 5.59 -5.36 4.27
N PHE A 65 5.84 -6.14 5.33
CA PHE A 65 7.15 -6.24 5.95
C PHE A 65 8.19 -6.85 5.00
N CYS A 66 7.87 -7.96 4.34
CA CYS A 66 8.73 -8.60 3.34
C CYS A 66 9.05 -7.65 2.18
N CYS A 67 8.03 -6.94 1.64
CA CYS A 67 8.23 -5.94 0.60
C CYS A 67 9.19 -4.83 1.07
N THR A 68 9.01 -4.32 2.29
CA THR A 68 9.87 -3.28 2.86
C THR A 68 11.32 -3.76 3.01
N LEU A 69 11.53 -5.01 3.45
CA LEU A 69 12.86 -5.61 3.55
C LEU A 69 13.52 -5.85 2.19
N CYS A 70 12.76 -6.25 1.18
CA CYS A 70 13.27 -6.44 -0.19
C CYS A 70 13.73 -5.10 -0.79
N ILE A 71 12.95 -4.04 -0.60
CA ILE A 71 13.31 -2.67 -1.02
C ILE A 71 14.56 -2.20 -0.26
N ALA A 72 14.61 -2.40 1.06
CA ALA A 72 15.76 -1.98 1.87
C ALA A 72 17.08 -2.69 1.47
N ARG A 73 17.00 -3.88 0.86
CA ARG A 73 18.17 -4.63 0.37
C ARG A 73 18.58 -4.29 -1.08
N GLY A 74 17.93 -3.32 -1.72
CA GLY A 74 18.36 -2.80 -3.02
C GLY A 74 17.95 -3.65 -4.23
N HIS A 75 16.92 -4.49 -4.12
CA HIS A 75 16.29 -5.18 -5.26
C HIS A 75 15.37 -4.23 -6.06
N ASP A 76 15.84 -3.02 -6.35
CA ASP A 76 15.01 -1.87 -6.72
C ASP A 76 14.25 -2.06 -8.05
N THR A 77 14.86 -2.62 -9.09
CA THR A 77 14.27 -2.61 -10.44
C THR A 77 13.10 -3.59 -10.64
N ALA A 78 13.13 -4.77 -10.00
CA ALA A 78 12.02 -5.73 -10.08
C ALA A 78 10.94 -5.42 -9.03
N ALA A 79 11.34 -5.01 -7.83
CA ALA A 79 10.40 -4.68 -6.75
C ALA A 79 9.60 -3.42 -7.05
N GLU A 80 10.20 -2.38 -7.64
CA GLU A 80 9.52 -1.11 -7.92
C GLU A 80 8.40 -1.26 -8.97
N ASN A 81 8.65 -2.01 -10.05
CA ASN A 81 7.63 -2.29 -11.07
C ASN A 81 6.49 -3.18 -10.53
N SER A 82 6.82 -4.19 -9.72
CA SER A 82 5.80 -5.04 -9.07
C SER A 82 4.99 -4.28 -8.03
N VAL A 83 5.61 -3.44 -7.19
CA VAL A 83 4.93 -2.61 -6.19
C VAL A 83 4.02 -1.59 -6.86
N ARG A 84 4.44 -1.00 -7.99
CA ARG A 84 3.63 -0.05 -8.76
C ARG A 84 2.41 -0.71 -9.40
N SER A 85 2.57 -1.89 -9.98
CA SER A 85 1.44 -2.66 -10.54
C SER A 85 0.48 -3.13 -9.44
N LEU A 86 1.01 -3.64 -8.34
CA LEU A 86 0.23 -4.12 -7.20
C LEU A 86 -0.55 -2.97 -6.54
N SER A 87 0.05 -1.79 -6.39
CA SER A 87 -0.56 -0.61 -5.77
C SER A 87 -1.83 -0.12 -6.47
N CYS A 88 -1.99 -0.40 -7.77
CA CYS A 88 -3.21 0.00 -8.49
C CYS A 88 -4.42 -0.88 -8.16
N PHE A 89 -4.23 -2.19 -7.91
CA PHE A 89 -5.33 -3.14 -7.72
C PHE A 89 -5.59 -3.48 -6.25
N LEU A 90 -4.54 -3.46 -5.41
CA LEU A 90 -4.62 -3.83 -4.00
C LEU A 90 -5.66 -3.03 -3.19
N PRO A 91 -5.80 -1.70 -3.37
CA PRO A 91 -6.81 -0.92 -2.64
C PRO A 91 -8.24 -1.37 -2.92
N PHE A 92 -8.55 -1.73 -4.17
CA PHE A 92 -9.88 -2.21 -4.55
C PHE A 92 -10.19 -3.56 -3.90
N ILE A 93 -9.20 -4.45 -3.86
CA ILE A 93 -9.32 -5.74 -3.17
C ILE A 93 -9.56 -5.51 -1.67
N TRP A 94 -8.84 -4.60 -1.03
CA TRP A 94 -9.03 -4.27 0.38
C TRP A 94 -10.42 -3.72 0.69
N ILE A 95 -10.89 -2.78 -0.12
CA ILE A 95 -12.24 -2.24 0.02
C ILE A 95 -13.27 -3.36 -0.15
N ALA A 96 -13.11 -4.25 -1.14
CA ALA A 96 -14.01 -5.37 -1.37
C ALA A 96 -14.05 -6.33 -0.17
N VAL A 97 -12.88 -6.73 0.35
CA VAL A 97 -12.76 -7.60 1.53
C VAL A 97 -13.43 -6.94 2.75
N LEU A 98 -13.20 -5.65 2.97
CA LEU A 98 -13.77 -4.93 4.11
C LEU A 98 -15.30 -4.77 3.99
N VAL A 99 -15.81 -4.54 2.78
CA VAL A 99 -17.26 -4.48 2.52
C VAL A 99 -17.90 -5.84 2.79
N ILE A 100 -17.30 -6.93 2.28
CA ILE A 100 -17.77 -8.29 2.53
C ILE A 100 -17.78 -8.57 4.03
N TYR A 101 -16.68 -8.29 4.73
CA TYR A 101 -16.58 -8.46 6.18
C TYR A 101 -17.68 -7.69 6.92
N THR A 102 -17.87 -6.42 6.59
CA THR A 102 -18.88 -5.55 7.24
C THR A 102 -20.30 -6.06 7.02
N ILE A 103 -20.61 -6.58 5.83
CA ILE A 103 -21.93 -7.14 5.52
C ILE A 103 -22.13 -8.47 6.26
N SER A 104 -21.14 -9.36 6.25
CA SER A 104 -21.21 -10.67 6.90
C SER A 104 -21.35 -10.57 8.42
N THR A 105 -20.73 -9.56 9.04
CA THR A 105 -20.73 -9.33 10.49
C THR A 105 -21.83 -8.38 10.96
N ARG A 106 -22.71 -7.90 10.07
CA ARG A 106 -23.73 -6.89 10.42
C ARG A 106 -24.73 -7.38 11.47
N ASN A 107 -25.06 -8.67 11.43
CA ASN A 107 -26.12 -9.30 12.24
C ASN A 107 -25.57 -10.05 13.48
N GLU A 108 -24.30 -9.87 13.84
CA GLU A 108 -23.65 -10.64 14.91
C GLU A 108 -24.09 -10.23 16.33
N ILE A 109 -24.58 -9.00 16.48
CA ILE A 109 -25.10 -8.42 17.73
C ILE A 109 -26.63 -8.22 17.73
N GLY A 110 -27.35 -8.85 16.79
CA GLY A 110 -28.81 -8.74 16.68
C GLY A 110 -29.30 -7.29 16.50
N ASP A 111 -30.27 -6.88 17.32
CA ASP A 111 -30.93 -5.57 17.26
C ASP A 111 -30.16 -4.46 18.02
N ILE A 112 -28.95 -4.74 18.50
CA ILE A 112 -28.14 -3.74 19.21
C ILE A 112 -27.68 -2.67 18.20
N PRO A 113 -27.97 -1.38 18.46
CA PRO A 113 -27.57 -0.30 17.57
C PRO A 113 -26.03 -0.16 17.50
N PHE A 114 -25.53 0.18 16.31
CA PHE A 114 -24.09 0.27 16.01
C PHE A 114 -23.33 1.26 16.91
N THR A 115 -23.97 2.32 17.39
CA THR A 115 -23.32 3.36 18.22
C THR A 115 -23.15 2.95 19.68
N CYS A 116 -23.66 1.78 20.08
CA CYS A 116 -23.57 1.24 21.44
C CYS A 116 -23.96 2.27 22.52
N PRO A 117 -25.18 2.83 22.49
CA PRO A 117 -25.58 3.90 23.39
C PRO A 117 -25.89 3.34 24.78
N SER A 118 -25.45 4.07 25.82
CA SER A 118 -25.60 3.65 27.23
C SER A 118 -27.04 3.47 27.71
N ASN A 119 -28.03 3.97 26.96
CA ASN A 119 -29.46 3.86 27.26
C ASN A 119 -30.14 2.64 26.62
N TYR A 120 -29.41 1.81 25.88
CA TYR A 120 -29.92 0.54 25.36
C TYR A 120 -30.00 -0.52 26.47
N ASN A 121 -31.02 -1.39 26.41
CA ASN A 121 -31.22 -2.44 27.40
C ASN A 121 -30.33 -3.66 27.09
N TYR A 122 -29.05 -3.56 27.46
CA TYR A 122 -28.11 -4.67 27.34
C TYR A 122 -28.42 -5.77 28.34
N THR A 123 -28.37 -7.01 27.89
CA THR A 123 -28.52 -8.22 28.71
C THR A 123 -27.43 -8.34 29.77
N SER A 124 -26.20 -7.90 29.46
CA SER A 124 -25.07 -7.89 30.37
C SER A 124 -24.07 -6.77 30.04
N THR A 125 -23.21 -6.44 31.01
CA THR A 125 -22.07 -5.54 30.80
C THR A 125 -21.09 -6.08 29.75
N THR A 126 -20.95 -7.40 29.66
CA THR A 126 -20.14 -8.09 28.65
C THR A 126 -20.66 -7.81 27.24
N VAL A 127 -21.97 -7.85 27.02
CA VAL A 127 -22.59 -7.55 25.72
C VAL A 127 -22.43 -6.09 25.34
N HIS A 128 -22.53 -5.18 26.31
CA HIS A 128 -22.23 -3.76 26.06
C HIS A 128 -20.77 -3.55 25.65
N LEU A 129 -19.81 -4.17 26.34
CA LEU A 129 -18.40 -4.12 25.99
C LEU A 129 -18.12 -4.74 24.61
N ALA A 130 -18.76 -5.88 24.30
CA ALA A 130 -18.65 -6.54 23.01
C ALA A 130 -19.14 -5.63 21.86
N CYS A 131 -20.23 -4.90 22.08
CA CYS A 131 -20.71 -3.89 21.14
C CYS A 131 -19.63 -2.81 20.90
N GLN A 132 -19.07 -2.24 21.98
CA GLN A 132 -18.07 -1.17 21.86
C GLN A 132 -16.82 -1.63 21.11
N ILE A 133 -16.33 -2.83 21.40
CA ILE A 133 -15.14 -3.39 20.76
C ILE A 133 -15.41 -3.70 19.29
N ARG A 134 -16.58 -4.26 18.96
CA ARG A 134 -16.98 -4.43 17.56
C ARG A 134 -16.99 -3.11 16.81
N THR A 135 -17.61 -2.07 17.37
CA THR A 135 -17.69 -0.76 16.73
C THR A 135 -16.30 -0.14 16.55
N ALA A 136 -15.45 -0.22 17.58
CA ALA A 136 -14.06 0.20 17.49
C ALA A 136 -13.27 -0.57 16.42
N ASN A 137 -13.48 -1.89 16.33
CA ASN A 137 -12.84 -2.76 15.35
C ASN A 137 -13.20 -2.34 13.91
N ILE A 138 -14.50 -2.17 13.63
CA ILE A 138 -14.97 -1.71 12.32
C ILE A 138 -14.39 -0.32 11.98
N ILE A 139 -14.41 0.63 12.93
CA ILE A 139 -13.82 1.96 12.72
C ILE A 139 -12.32 1.86 12.44
N CYS A 140 -11.58 1.00 13.16
CA CYS A 140 -10.16 0.77 12.94
C CYS A 140 -9.90 0.26 11.52
N MET A 141 -10.60 -0.79 11.11
CA MET A 141 -10.44 -1.41 9.80
C MET A 141 -10.74 -0.45 8.65
N TRP A 142 -11.82 0.34 8.76
CA TRP A 142 -12.17 1.36 7.77
C TRP A 142 -11.14 2.49 7.74
N SER A 143 -10.69 2.97 8.90
CA SER A 143 -9.66 4.00 9.00
C SER A 143 -8.34 3.53 8.38
N PHE A 144 -7.93 2.31 8.69
CA PHE A 144 -6.75 1.68 8.11
C PHE A 144 -6.86 1.60 6.58
N THR A 145 -7.97 1.07 6.07
CA THR A 145 -8.21 0.90 4.62
C THR A 145 -8.21 2.22 3.87
N ILE A 146 -8.83 3.27 4.44
CA ILE A 146 -8.84 4.61 3.83
C ILE A 146 -7.43 5.20 3.84
N LEU A 147 -6.73 5.16 4.98
CA LEU A 147 -5.41 5.76 5.12
C LEU A 147 -4.36 5.07 4.25
N ILE A 148 -4.35 3.74 4.19
CA ILE A 148 -3.44 3.01 3.32
C ILE A 148 -3.73 3.28 1.85
N THR A 149 -5.01 3.39 1.45
CA THR A 149 -5.39 3.71 0.07
C THR A 149 -4.91 5.10 -0.30
N LEU A 150 -5.15 6.11 0.55
CA LEU A 150 -4.65 7.47 0.35
C LEU A 150 -3.12 7.50 0.28
N PHE A 151 -2.45 6.76 1.16
CA PHE A 151 -1.00 6.66 1.19
C PHE A 151 -0.45 6.10 -0.13
N LEU A 152 -1.00 4.99 -0.64
CA LEU A 152 -0.59 4.40 -1.92
C LEU A 152 -0.89 5.31 -3.12
N LEU A 153 -2.04 5.98 -3.14
CA LEU A 153 -2.38 6.94 -4.19
C LEU A 153 -1.42 8.12 -4.22
N ILE A 154 -1.04 8.64 -3.05
CA ILE A 154 -0.06 9.73 -2.94
C ILE A 154 1.32 9.27 -3.41
N LEU A 155 1.73 8.05 -3.07
CA LEU A 155 2.99 7.47 -3.57
C LEU A 155 2.99 7.29 -5.09
N LEU A 156 1.84 6.95 -5.68
CA LEU A 156 1.71 6.80 -7.13
C LEU A 156 1.65 8.15 -7.86
N ALA A 157 0.94 9.12 -7.29
CA ALA A 157 0.70 10.43 -7.89
C ALA A 157 1.90 11.38 -7.75
N LEU A 158 2.70 11.24 -6.69
CA LEU A 158 3.89 12.06 -6.48
C LEU A 158 5.09 11.42 -7.20
N PRO A 159 5.63 12.05 -8.27
CA PRO A 159 6.84 11.54 -8.90
C PRO A 159 7.96 11.42 -7.87
N SER A 160 8.56 10.23 -7.83
CA SER A 160 9.80 9.99 -7.10
C SER A 160 10.84 11.01 -7.60
N GLU A 161 11.35 11.87 -6.71
CA GLU A 161 12.55 12.65 -7.01
C GLU A 161 13.67 11.64 -7.26
N LYS A 162 14.01 11.43 -8.55
CA LYS A 162 15.02 10.44 -8.97
C LYS A 162 16.23 10.52 -8.06
N SER A 163 16.69 9.36 -7.59
CA SER A 163 17.86 9.24 -6.73
C SER A 163 19.05 9.98 -7.38
N LYS A 164 19.93 10.59 -6.56
CA LYS A 164 21.15 11.22 -7.08
C LYS A 164 21.96 10.24 -7.94
N ALA A 165 21.97 8.95 -7.60
CA ALA A 165 22.65 7.91 -8.36
C ALA A 165 21.99 7.68 -9.73
N GLU A 166 20.66 7.67 -9.78
CA GLU A 166 19.89 7.50 -11.03
C GLU A 166 20.06 8.70 -11.96
N LYS A 167 20.13 9.92 -11.41
CA LYS A 167 20.44 11.14 -12.17
C LYS A 167 21.86 11.12 -12.76
N VAL A 168 22.81 10.47 -12.09
CA VAL A 168 24.19 10.30 -12.58
C VAL A 168 24.24 9.24 -13.69
N TYR A 169 23.59 8.10 -13.49
CA TYR A 169 23.47 7.05 -14.51
C TYR A 169 22.78 7.55 -15.78
N GLU A 170 21.66 8.25 -15.66
CA GLU A 170 20.94 8.81 -16.80
C GLU A 170 21.76 9.89 -17.54
N ARG A 171 22.64 10.59 -16.81
CA ARG A 171 23.56 11.55 -17.41
C ARG A 171 24.68 10.83 -18.17
N MET A 172 25.22 9.75 -17.63
CA MET A 172 26.22 8.90 -18.30
C MET A 172 25.66 8.22 -19.56
N ASP A 173 24.45 7.66 -19.48
CA ASP A 173 23.78 7.01 -20.62
C ASP A 173 23.53 7.99 -21.77
N LYS A 174 23.14 9.23 -21.46
CA LYS A 174 23.00 10.30 -22.46
C LYS A 174 24.32 10.71 -23.12
N VAL A 175 25.46 10.53 -22.45
CA VAL A 175 26.78 10.80 -23.02
C VAL A 175 27.17 9.67 -23.97
N HIS A 176 27.10 8.41 -23.52
CA HIS A 176 27.37 7.25 -24.39
C HIS A 176 26.52 7.25 -25.67
N ARG A 177 25.23 7.53 -25.55
CA ARG A 177 24.32 7.56 -26.72
C ARG A 177 24.63 8.70 -27.70
N LYS A 178 25.30 9.77 -27.25
CA LYS A 178 25.77 10.85 -28.11
C LYS A 178 27.08 10.48 -28.79
N ASP A 179 27.99 9.81 -28.08
CA ASP A 179 29.26 9.33 -28.62
C ASP A 179 29.01 8.28 -29.72
N ASP A 180 28.07 7.35 -29.51
CA ASP A 180 27.68 6.34 -30.50
C ASP A 180 27.06 6.96 -31.76
N LYS A 181 26.33 8.08 -31.63
CA LYS A 181 25.77 8.81 -32.78
C LYS A 181 26.85 9.56 -33.54
N ALA A 182 27.79 10.19 -32.84
CA ALA A 182 28.88 10.92 -33.46
C ALA A 182 29.84 10.00 -34.24
N ASP A 183 30.13 8.80 -33.73
CA ASP A 183 30.95 7.82 -34.44
C ASP A 183 30.24 7.24 -35.69
N LYS A 184 28.91 7.18 -35.66
CA LYS A 184 28.12 6.72 -36.81
C LYS A 184 28.05 7.78 -37.91
N ASP A 185 27.87 9.04 -37.53
CA ASP A 185 27.85 10.17 -38.48
C ASP A 185 29.24 10.38 -39.14
N ASP A 186 30.35 10.11 -38.44
CA ASP A 186 31.71 10.19 -39.04
C ASP A 186 31.99 9.05 -40.04
N LYS A 187 31.45 7.84 -39.80
CA LYS A 187 31.55 6.71 -40.73
C LYS A 187 30.76 6.95 -42.01
N ASP A 188 29.50 7.38 -41.89
CA ASP A 188 28.65 7.68 -43.05
C ASP A 188 29.26 8.82 -43.90
N HIS A 189 29.92 9.80 -43.28
CA HIS A 189 30.61 10.87 -44.03
C HIS A 189 31.88 10.39 -44.76
N LYS A 190 32.62 9.42 -44.22
CA LYS A 190 33.80 8.83 -44.90
C LYS A 190 33.40 7.98 -46.10
N ASP A 191 32.36 7.17 -45.96
CA ASP A 191 31.86 6.34 -47.05
C ASP A 191 31.33 7.20 -48.22
N ASP A 192 30.66 8.32 -47.92
CA ASP A 192 30.21 9.29 -48.94
C ASP A 192 31.36 10.01 -49.67
N LYS A 193 32.53 10.15 -49.03
CA LYS A 193 33.73 10.73 -49.68
C LYS A 193 34.40 9.71 -50.60
N GLU A 194 34.57 8.47 -50.16
CA GLU A 194 35.15 7.40 -51.00
C GLU A 194 34.29 7.12 -52.24
N VAL A 195 32.95 7.10 -52.12
CA VAL A 195 32.04 6.91 -53.26
C VAL A 195 32.14 8.05 -54.28
N LYS A 196 32.39 9.29 -53.84
CA LYS A 196 32.59 10.45 -54.74
C LYS A 196 33.95 10.42 -55.43
N GLU A 197 34.99 9.98 -54.73
CA GLU A 197 36.35 9.88 -55.27
C GLU A 197 36.47 8.78 -56.34
N VAL A 198 35.80 7.64 -56.14
CA VAL A 198 35.72 6.56 -57.13
C VAL A 198 34.96 6.99 -58.40
N LYS A 199 33.90 7.81 -58.27
CA LYS A 199 33.14 8.32 -59.42
C LYS A 199 33.85 9.41 -60.22
N SER A 200 34.85 10.08 -59.65
CA SER A 200 35.63 11.12 -60.34
C SER A 200 36.79 10.54 -61.17
N ASN A 201 37.12 9.26 -60.97
CA ASN A 201 38.25 8.57 -61.61
C ASN A 201 37.81 7.56 -62.70
N VAL A 202 36.54 7.60 -63.12
CA VAL A 202 35.97 6.80 -64.22
C VAL A 202 35.53 7.73 -65.35
#